data_AF-A0A429FZ55-F1
#
_entry.id   AF-A0A429FZ55-F1
#
_cell.length_a   1.000
_cell.length_b   1.000
_cell.length_c   1.000
_cell.angle_alpha   90.00
_cell.angle_beta   90.00
_cell.angle_gamma   90.00
#
_symmetry.space_group_name_H-M   'P 1'
#
loop_
_entity.id
_entity.type
_entity.pdbx_description
1 polymer ?
#
loop_
_entity_poly.entity_id
_entity_poly.type
_entity_poly.pdbx_seq_one_letter_code
_entity_poly.pdbx_strand_id
1 'polypeptide(L)'
;MSELVPGGNVPLPVGPVQVRVPGPFDVSALVTDDGGKVGGDGDFVFYNQPQAPGARLLGGALTVDPARLRPGASRVTVVVSPSDPGTALSAL
;
A
#
# COMPACT_ATOMS: atom_id res chain seq x y z
N MET A 1 7.30 18.74 4.19
CA MET A 1 6.47 17.55 4.38
C MET A 1 5.16 18.04 4.96
N SER A 2 4.03 17.75 4.32
CA SER A 2 2.72 18.11 4.88
C SER A 2 2.30 17.02 5.85
N GLU A 3 1.98 17.40 7.08
CA GLU A 3 1.40 16.49 8.07
C GLU A 3 -0.11 16.48 7.91
N LEU A 4 -0.72 15.29 7.90
CA LEU A 4 -2.17 15.11 7.81
C LEU A 4 -2.68 14.58 9.14
N VAL A 5 -3.81 15.13 9.59
CA VAL A 5 -4.56 14.60 10.74
C VAL A 5 -5.37 13.36 10.35
N PRO A 6 -5.85 12.54 11.30
CA PRO A 6 -6.77 11.45 10.99
C PRO A 6 -7.97 11.92 10.15
N GLY A 7 -8.20 11.24 9.02
CA GLY A 7 -9.24 11.62 8.04
C GLY A 7 -8.86 12.76 7.09
N GLY A 8 -7.67 13.34 7.22
CA GLY A 8 -7.14 14.34 6.30
C GLY A 8 -6.85 13.73 4.92
N ASN A 9 -7.31 14.40 3.87
CA ASN A 9 -7.11 13.99 2.48
C ASN A 9 -6.43 15.11 1.69
N VAL A 10 -5.56 14.73 0.76
CA VAL A 10 -4.95 15.65 -0.21
C VAL A 10 -4.93 14.97 -1.58
N PRO A 11 -4.90 15.74 -2.67
CA PRO A 11 -4.62 15.18 -3.99
C PRO A 11 -3.31 14.38 -3.97
N LEU A 12 -3.31 13.23 -4.63
CA LEU A 12 -2.10 12.41 -4.74
C LEU A 12 -1.04 13.18 -5.56
N PRO A 13 0.22 13.28 -5.08
CA PRO A 13 1.29 13.90 -5.85
C PRO A 13 1.53 13.21 -7.19
N VAL A 14 2.08 13.94 -8.16
CA VAL A 14 2.51 13.35 -9.43
C VAL A 14 3.76 12.49 -9.19
N GLY A 15 3.73 11.26 -9.71
CA GLY A 15 4.85 10.31 -9.65
C GLY A 15 4.76 9.31 -8.49
N PRO A 16 5.87 8.60 -8.20
CA PRO A 16 5.88 7.56 -7.18
C PRO A 16 5.65 8.12 -5.77
N VAL A 17 4.77 7.47 -5.03
CA VAL A 17 4.50 7.71 -3.60
C VAL A 17 5.02 6.54 -2.79
N GLN A 18 5.63 6.83 -1.65
CA GLN A 18 6.14 5.81 -0.75
C GLN A 18 5.44 5.86 0.60
N VAL A 19 5.03 4.68 1.09
CA VAL A 19 4.40 4.46 2.38
C VAL A 19 5.31 3.60 3.23
N ARG A 20 5.52 4.02 4.48
CA ARG A 20 6.23 3.27 5.52
C ARG A 20 5.45 3.40 6.81
N VAL A 21 5.47 2.35 7.61
CA VAL A 21 4.87 2.33 8.94
C VAL A 21 6.00 2.09 9.95
N PRO A 22 6.17 2.95 10.96
CA PRO A 22 7.15 2.71 12.02
C PRO A 22 6.71 1.57 12.93
N GLY A 23 7.67 0.88 13.55
CA GLY A 23 7.40 -0.19 14.51
C GLY A 23 7.28 -1.59 13.88
N PRO A 24 6.86 -2.60 14.65
CA PRO A 24 6.76 -4.00 14.22
C PRO A 24 5.47 -4.24 13.42
N PHE A 25 5.29 -3.48 12.34
CA PHE A 25 4.14 -3.58 11.45
C PHE A 25 4.59 -3.80 10.01
N ASP A 26 3.89 -4.70 9.33
CA ASP A 26 4.06 -4.97 7.91
C ASP A 26 3.11 -4.11 7.09
N VAL A 27 3.57 -3.73 5.91
CA VAL A 27 2.76 -3.03 4.90
C VAL A 27 2.50 -3.97 3.73
N SER A 28 1.24 -4.09 3.35
CA SER A 28 0.82 -4.77 2.12
C SER A 28 -0.12 -3.87 1.31
N ALA A 29 -0.36 -4.24 0.05
CA ALA A 29 -1.20 -3.48 -0.85
C ALA A 29 -2.10 -4.39 -1.68
N LEU A 30 -3.31 -3.90 -1.97
CA LEU A 30 -4.24 -4.48 -2.92
C LEU A 30 -4.56 -3.44 -3.99
N VAL A 31 -4.33 -3.78 -5.25
CA VAL A 31 -4.65 -2.90 -6.39
C VAL A 31 -5.99 -3.31 -6.98
N THR A 32 -7.02 -2.49 -6.78
CA THR A 32 -8.39 -2.81 -7.22
C THR A 32 -8.89 -1.92 -8.34
N ASP A 33 -9.88 -2.42 -9.06
CA ASP A 33 -10.69 -1.66 -10.01
C ASP A 33 -11.79 -0.84 -9.31
N ASP A 34 -12.65 -0.22 -10.11
CA ASP A 34 -13.79 0.59 -9.64
C ASP A 34 -14.86 -0.23 -8.89
N GLY A 35 -14.92 -1.54 -9.11
CA GLY A 35 -15.76 -2.47 -8.37
C GLY A 35 -15.16 -2.88 -7.01
N GLY A 36 -13.95 -2.41 -6.69
CA GLY A 36 -13.23 -2.79 -5.49
C GLY A 36 -12.71 -4.23 -5.55
N LYS A 37 -12.50 -4.78 -6.75
CA LYS A 37 -11.98 -6.13 -6.95
C LYS A 37 -10.55 -6.11 -7.49
N VAL A 38 -9.77 -7.07 -7.05
CA VAL A 38 -8.51 -7.45 -7.69
C VAL A 38 -8.84 -8.21 -8.98
N GLY A 39 -8.02 -8.01 -10.02
CA GLY A 39 -8.08 -8.79 -11.25
C GLY A 39 -7.45 -10.18 -11.12
N GLY A 40 -6.63 -10.39 -10.09
CA GLY A 40 -6.05 -11.68 -9.72
C GLY A 40 -4.88 -11.51 -8.75
N ASP A 41 -4.15 -12.60 -8.51
CA ASP A 41 -3.04 -12.62 -7.55
C ASP A 41 -1.94 -11.60 -7.87
N GLY A 42 -1.75 -11.25 -9.14
CA GLY A 42 -0.78 -10.23 -9.58
C GLY A 42 -1.05 -8.81 -9.08
N ASP A 43 -2.17 -8.57 -8.40
CA ASP A 43 -2.56 -7.28 -7.81
C ASP A 43 -2.25 -7.14 -6.32
N PHE A 44 -1.63 -8.17 -5.75
CA PHE A 44 -1.25 -8.23 -4.35
C PHE A 44 0.22 -7.85 -4.21
N VAL A 45 0.52 -7.02 -3.21
CA VAL A 45 1.89 -6.74 -2.81
C VAL A 45 2.05 -7.02 -1.33
N PHE A 46 2.91 -7.97 -0.98
CA PHE A 46 3.22 -8.37 0.39
C PHE A 46 4.59 -9.05 0.44
N TYR A 47 5.03 -9.50 1.61
CA TYR A 47 6.41 -9.99 1.79
C TYR A 47 6.80 -11.15 0.85
N ASN A 48 5.90 -12.09 0.55
CA ASN A 48 6.16 -13.19 -0.40
C ASN A 48 5.91 -12.82 -1.87
N GLN A 49 5.25 -11.69 -2.13
CA GLN A 49 5.04 -11.16 -3.48
C GLN A 49 5.33 -9.65 -3.47
N PRO A 50 6.62 -9.26 -3.44
CA PRO A 50 7.01 -7.88 -3.18
C PRO A 50 6.82 -6.94 -4.38
N GLN A 51 6.26 -7.42 -5.50
CA GLN A 51 6.09 -6.64 -6.73
C GLN A 51 4.76 -6.95 -7.40
N ALA A 52 4.13 -5.88 -7.90
CA ALA A 52 3.00 -5.88 -8.82
C ALA A 52 3.21 -4.74 -9.84
N PRO A 53 2.48 -4.68 -10.96
CA PRO A 53 2.55 -3.55 -11.88
C PRO A 53 2.37 -2.22 -11.14
N GLY A 54 3.39 -1.36 -11.17
CA GLY A 54 3.39 -0.05 -10.52
C GLY A 54 3.52 -0.06 -8.99
N ALA A 55 3.71 -1.21 -8.34
CA ALA A 55 3.87 -1.28 -6.89
C ALA A 55 5.01 -2.22 -6.47
N ARG A 56 5.81 -1.80 -5.49
CA ARG A 56 6.95 -2.58 -4.97
C ARG A 56 7.11 -2.39 -3.47
N LEU A 57 7.23 -3.50 -2.75
CA LEU A 57 7.62 -3.55 -1.34
C LEU A 57 9.10 -3.90 -1.23
N LEU A 58 9.88 -3.04 -0.56
CA LEU A 58 11.30 -3.29 -0.31
C LEU A 58 11.68 -2.76 1.06
N GLY A 59 12.21 -3.63 1.93
CA GLY A 59 12.66 -3.24 3.28
C GLY A 59 11.57 -2.56 4.11
N GLY A 60 10.33 -3.07 4.04
CA GLY A 60 9.17 -2.51 4.75
C GLY A 60 8.58 -1.23 4.14
N ALA A 61 9.14 -0.73 3.05
CA ALA A 61 8.63 0.44 2.33
C ALA A 61 7.86 0.03 1.07
N LEU A 62 6.58 0.39 1.00
CA LEU A 62 5.75 0.24 -0.18
C LEU A 62 5.90 1.47 -1.07
N THR A 63 6.38 1.30 -2.30
CA THR A 63 6.41 2.37 -3.31
C THR A 63 5.36 2.08 -4.38
N VAL A 64 4.52 3.06 -4.70
CA VAL A 64 3.44 2.98 -5.69
C VAL A 64 3.63 4.10 -6.71
N ASP A 65 3.73 3.74 -7.98
CA ASP A 65 3.68 4.66 -9.12
C ASP A 65 2.33 4.49 -9.83
N PRO A 66 1.36 5.41 -9.61
CA PRO A 66 0.03 5.31 -10.20
C PRO A 66 0.04 5.20 -11.72
N ALA A 67 1.00 5.82 -12.40
CA ALA A 67 1.10 5.81 -13.86
C ALA A 67 1.56 4.45 -14.43
N ARG A 68 2.04 3.55 -13.56
CA ARG A 68 2.53 2.21 -13.92
C ARG A 68 1.64 1.08 -13.42
N LEU A 69 0.52 1.40 -12.77
CA LEU A 69 -0.47 0.39 -12.40
C LEU A 69 -1.04 -0.27 -13.66
N ARG A 70 -1.56 -1.48 -13.51
CA ARG A 70 -2.21 -2.18 -14.62
C ARG A 70 -3.39 -1.36 -15.18
N PRO A 71 -3.77 -1.55 -16.46
CA PRO A 71 -5.02 -0.99 -16.99
C PRO A 71 -6.24 -1.41 -16.15
N GLY A 72 -7.15 -0.46 -15.90
CA GLY A 72 -8.36 -0.69 -15.10
C GLY A 72 -8.17 -0.62 -13.58
N ALA A 73 -6.94 -0.51 -13.08
CA ALA A 73 -6.70 -0.17 -11.68
C ALA A 73 -7.12 1.28 -11.39
N SER A 74 -7.88 1.47 -10.31
CA SER A 74 -8.33 2.80 -9.89
C SER A 74 -8.11 3.09 -8.41
N ARG A 75 -7.76 2.07 -7.62
CA ARG A 75 -7.50 2.21 -6.19
C ARG A 75 -6.35 1.31 -5.74
N VAL A 76 -5.55 1.84 -4.82
CA VAL A 76 -4.59 1.04 -4.04
C VAL A 76 -5.00 1.13 -2.57
N THR A 77 -5.39 -0.01 -2.00
CA THR A 77 -5.66 -0.13 -0.57
C THR A 77 -4.38 -0.57 0.12
N VAL A 78 -3.87 0.26 1.02
CA VAL A 78 -2.73 -0.09 1.88
C VAL A 78 -3.26 -0.75 3.14
N VAL A 79 -2.72 -1.92 3.47
CA VAL A 79 -3.07 -2.67 4.67
C VAL A 79 -1.85 -2.69 5.58
N VAL A 80 -2.10 -2.37 6.85
CA VAL A 80 -1.11 -2.43 7.92
C VAL A 80 -1.50 -3.58 8.84
N SER A 81 -0.56 -4.49 9.08
CA SER A 81 -0.74 -5.63 9.97
C SER A 81 0.42 -5.74 10.94
N PRO A 82 0.22 -6.26 12.16
CA PRO A 82 1.33 -6.53 13.06
C PRO A 82 2.25 -7.61 12.45
N SER A 83 3.57 -7.41 12.54
CA SER A 83 4.56 -8.39 12.05
C SER A 83 4.65 -9.63 12.95
N ASP A 84 4.18 -9.53 14.19
CA ASP A 84 4.04 -10.63 15.14
C ASP A 84 2.60 -10.70 15.69
N PRO A 85 1.99 -11.90 15.80
CA PRO A 85 0.61 -12.05 16.30
C PRO A 85 0.34 -11.42 17.67
N GLY A 86 1.34 -11.29 18.55
CA GLY A 86 1.21 -10.68 19.88
C GLY A 86 1.22 -9.15 19.89
N THR A 87 1.51 -8.51 18.75
CA THR A 87 1.57 -7.05 18.65
C THR A 87 0.17 -6.47 18.47
N ALA A 88 -0.27 -5.64 19.41
CA ALA A 88 -1.55 -4.96 19.32
C ALA A 88 -1.51 -3.83 18.27
N LEU A 89 -2.56 -3.72 17.44
CA LEU A 89 -2.72 -2.61 16.50
C LEU A 89 -2.80 -1.24 17.18
N SER A 90 -3.20 -1.18 18.45
CA SER A 90 -3.22 0.06 19.24
C SER A 90 -1.83 0.58 19.61
N ALA A 91 -0.77 -0.17 19.29
CA ALA A 91 0.62 0.26 19.45
C ALA A 91 1.16 1.01 18.22
N LEU A 92 0.34 1.17 17.19
CA LEU A 92 0.59 2.04 16.04
C LEU A 92 0.31 3.51 16.41
#